data_AF-A0A7C7AFG1-F1
#
_entry.id   AF-A0A7C7AFG1-F1
#
_cell.length_a   1.000
_cell.length_b   1.000
_cell.length_c   1.000
_cell.angle_alpha   90.00
_cell.angle_beta   90.00
_cell.angle_gamma   90.00
#
_symmetry.space_group_name_H-M   'P 1'
#
loop_
_entity.id
_entity.type
_entity.pdbx_description
1 polymer ?
#
loop_
_entity_poly.entity_id
_entity_poly.type
_entity_poly.pdbx_seq_one_letter_code
_entity_poly.pdbx_strand_id
1 'polypeptide(L)'
;MKALSNMSRLQVSSDYLLLLIKVYEAKGKEFYYDDLFQRDKDIFKNKVIETNAFYLGKILKFNFTEPRLKHLSKKKLVPKNKQEALFLNIKKALHNIQNYPKEFEVLANEFDDLAKLLGKDVESAKFKTIDQKKDGTLFSNGNKINGRNELEELVKLYLKQEKTKQYELIQLIANFYVDYIHLEPFTLYNDIISYIILYAFLVKDFAVFKYVSFFESFYNVFDSYIQALNQANYYYSTGYPNVDLLQRLIVDILWSSYEKMNDFVRSYSFEKKLNKGDSIESTIRNGKEIFTKEDIRLAHPTVSKITIDRTLKRLKDEGLIQPLGKGRSSKWQRIDERKRRGGQQLDIFYFTEDV
;
A
#
# COMPACT_ATOMS: atom_id res chain seq x y z
N MET A 1 1.38 29.39 -5.40
CA MET A 1 1.72 28.06 -5.95
C MET A 1 2.79 28.18 -7.01
N LYS A 2 3.91 27.45 -6.83
CA LYS A 2 5.15 27.64 -7.60
C LYS A 2 5.45 26.46 -8.51
N ALA A 3 5.10 25.24 -8.11
CA ALA A 3 5.33 24.05 -8.93
C ALA A 3 4.34 24.00 -10.11
N LEU A 4 3.04 24.03 -9.85
CA LEU A 4 2.00 23.96 -10.90
C LEU A 4 1.98 25.16 -11.86
N SER A 5 2.46 26.31 -11.41
CA SER A 5 2.51 27.53 -12.23
C SER A 5 3.64 27.50 -13.27
N ASN A 6 4.71 26.72 -13.02
CA ASN A 6 5.96 26.75 -13.79
C ASN A 6 6.32 25.37 -14.36
N MET A 7 5.32 24.65 -14.89
CA MET A 7 5.48 23.29 -15.42
C MET A 7 6.08 23.20 -16.83
N SER A 8 5.94 24.25 -17.65
CA SER A 8 6.36 24.27 -19.07
C SER A 8 7.85 24.01 -19.31
N ARG A 9 8.68 24.16 -18.28
CA ARG A 9 10.14 23.94 -18.33
C ARG A 9 10.58 22.50 -18.12
N LEU A 10 9.70 21.64 -17.59
CA LEU A 10 10.06 20.27 -17.23
C LEU A 10 10.21 19.45 -18.50
N GLN A 11 11.43 19.01 -18.78
CA GLN A 11 11.74 18.18 -19.94
C GLN A 11 11.61 16.70 -19.57
N VAL A 12 10.95 15.93 -20.43
CA VAL A 12 10.83 14.49 -20.27
C VAL A 12 12.05 13.82 -20.90
N SER A 13 12.87 13.15 -20.07
CA SER A 13 13.99 12.35 -20.57
C SER A 13 13.49 11.11 -21.32
N SER A 14 14.27 10.62 -22.29
CA SER A 14 13.91 9.43 -23.07
C SER A 14 13.69 8.20 -22.19
N ASP A 15 14.53 8.00 -21.17
CA ASP A 15 14.38 6.87 -20.23
C ASP A 15 13.09 6.96 -19.40
N TYR A 16 12.73 8.17 -18.98
CA TYR A 16 11.46 8.39 -18.27
C TYR A 16 10.25 8.13 -19.18
N LEU A 17 10.32 8.57 -20.44
CA LEU A 17 9.29 8.30 -21.44
C LEU A 17 9.10 6.79 -21.67
N LEU A 18 10.19 6.04 -21.82
CA LEU A 18 10.13 4.58 -21.99
C LEU A 18 9.52 3.90 -20.77
N LEU A 19 9.84 4.36 -19.57
CA LEU A 19 9.23 3.85 -18.34
C LEU A 19 7.73 4.16 -18.27
N LEU A 20 7.32 5.40 -18.60
CA LEU A 20 5.91 5.77 -18.69
C LEU A 20 5.15 4.88 -19.66
N ILE A 21 5.70 4.64 -20.86
CA ILE A 21 5.08 3.77 -21.87
C ILE A 21 4.81 2.37 -21.29
N LYS A 22 5.78 1.78 -20.58
CA LYS A 22 5.61 0.48 -19.92
C LYS A 22 4.47 0.49 -18.90
N VAL A 23 4.40 1.54 -18.07
CA VAL A 23 3.34 1.69 -17.06
C VAL A 23 1.97 1.83 -17.71
N TYR A 24 1.83 2.64 -18.76
CA TYR A 24 0.56 2.82 -19.46
C TYR A 24 0.14 1.59 -20.27
N GLU A 25 1.09 0.84 -20.84
CA GLU A 25 0.81 -0.45 -21.47
C GLU A 25 0.29 -1.48 -20.44
N ALA A 26 0.89 -1.51 -19.24
CA ALA A 26 0.42 -2.36 -18.14
C ALA A 26 -0.96 -1.90 -17.62
N LYS A 27 -1.19 -0.59 -17.51
CA LYS A 27 -2.49 0.00 -17.17
C LYS A 27 -3.59 -0.45 -18.13
N GLY A 28 -3.28 -0.59 -19.42
CA GLY A 28 -4.19 -1.11 -20.44
C GLY A 28 -4.73 -2.52 -20.14
N LYS A 29 -4.08 -3.29 -19.26
CA LYS A 29 -4.47 -4.66 -18.88
C LYS A 29 -5.34 -4.70 -17.61
N GLU A 30 -5.66 -3.55 -17.00
CA GLU A 30 -6.38 -3.51 -15.71
C GLU A 30 -7.80 -4.08 -15.76
N PHE A 31 -8.49 -3.96 -16.90
CA PHE A 31 -9.83 -4.51 -17.08
C PHE A 31 -9.85 -6.03 -16.87
N TYR A 32 -8.78 -6.71 -17.26
CA TYR A 32 -8.62 -8.15 -17.09
C TYR A 32 -8.50 -8.53 -15.61
N TYR A 33 -7.88 -7.69 -14.78
CA TYR A 33 -7.77 -7.93 -13.34
C TYR A 33 -9.12 -7.85 -12.64
N ASP A 34 -9.92 -6.82 -12.94
CA ASP A 34 -11.26 -6.67 -12.36
C ASP A 34 -12.17 -7.88 -12.70
N ASP A 35 -12.08 -8.41 -13.92
CA ASP A 35 -12.78 -9.63 -14.34
C ASP A 35 -12.24 -10.89 -13.63
N LEU A 36 -10.92 -11.09 -13.65
CA LEU A 36 -10.27 -12.27 -13.06
C LEU A 36 -10.58 -12.42 -11.56
N PHE A 37 -10.57 -11.30 -10.83
CA PHE A 37 -10.72 -11.26 -9.39
C PHE A 37 -12.14 -10.97 -8.90
N GLN A 38 -13.14 -10.91 -9.79
CA GLN A 38 -14.50 -10.48 -9.47
C GLN A 38 -15.10 -11.19 -8.24
N ARG A 39 -14.84 -12.50 -8.09
CA ARG A 39 -15.36 -13.32 -6.97
C ARG A 39 -14.67 -13.08 -5.63
N ASP A 40 -13.40 -12.68 -5.65
CA ASP A 40 -12.55 -12.51 -4.46
C ASP A 40 -12.20 -11.03 -4.21
N LYS A 41 -12.85 -10.11 -4.94
CA LYS A 41 -12.55 -8.67 -4.97
C LYS A 41 -12.54 -8.05 -3.57
N ASP A 42 -13.55 -8.35 -2.76
CA ASP A 42 -13.65 -7.80 -1.39
C ASP A 42 -12.58 -8.36 -0.46
N ILE A 43 -12.12 -9.60 -0.68
CA ILE A 43 -11.04 -10.20 0.11
C ILE A 43 -9.73 -9.48 -0.19
N PHE A 44 -9.40 -9.28 -1.47
CA PHE A 44 -8.18 -8.56 -1.86
C PHE A 44 -8.22 -7.11 -1.42
N LYS A 45 -9.36 -6.45 -1.58
CA LYS A 45 -9.58 -5.09 -1.12
C LYS A 45 -9.31 -4.93 0.37
N ASN A 46 -9.90 -5.79 1.20
CA ASN A 46 -9.67 -5.77 2.64
C ASN A 46 -8.20 -6.04 2.97
N LYS A 47 -7.56 -7.01 2.31
CA LYS A 47 -6.13 -7.29 2.49
C LYS A 47 -5.26 -6.09 2.13
N VAL A 48 -5.57 -5.38 1.05
CA VAL A 48 -4.86 -4.15 0.66
C VAL A 48 -5.04 -3.04 1.70
N ILE A 49 -6.25 -2.84 2.24
CA ILE A 49 -6.50 -1.85 3.31
C ILE A 49 -5.68 -2.18 4.56
N GLU A 50 -5.66 -3.45 4.97
CA GLU A 50 -4.88 -3.91 6.13
C GLU A 50 -3.37 -3.69 5.93
N THR A 51 -2.85 -4.04 4.75
CA THR A 51 -1.44 -3.86 4.40
C THR A 51 -1.07 -2.38 4.29
N ASN A 52 -1.91 -1.57 3.63
CA ASN A 52 -1.72 -0.13 3.51
C ASN A 52 -1.67 0.54 4.88
N ALA A 53 -2.64 0.23 5.75
CA ALA A 53 -2.65 0.78 7.11
C ALA A 53 -1.40 0.38 7.89
N PHE A 54 -0.95 -0.87 7.78
CA PHE A 54 0.26 -1.35 8.45
C PHE A 54 1.52 -0.59 8.01
N TYR A 55 1.77 -0.47 6.70
CA TYR A 55 2.97 0.19 6.19
C TYR A 55 2.91 1.71 6.36
N LEU A 56 1.76 2.36 6.20
CA LEU A 56 1.62 3.77 6.55
C LEU A 56 1.90 4.00 8.05
N GLY A 57 1.46 3.09 8.92
CA GLY A 57 1.82 3.14 10.33
C GLY A 57 3.32 3.00 10.60
N LYS A 58 4.05 2.22 9.79
CA LYS A 58 5.52 2.15 9.84
C LYS A 58 6.18 3.45 9.39
N ILE A 59 5.70 4.05 8.31
CA ILE A 59 6.18 5.34 7.81
C ILE A 59 6.03 6.42 8.89
N LEU A 60 4.87 6.46 9.55
CA LEU A 60 4.54 7.44 10.58
C LEU A 60 5.22 7.19 11.94
N LYS A 61 5.89 6.05 12.12
CA LYS A 61 6.66 5.69 13.33
C LYS A 61 5.88 5.90 14.64
N PHE A 62 4.66 5.38 14.72
CA PHE A 62 3.84 5.42 15.93
C PHE A 62 4.55 4.81 17.16
N ASN A 63 4.20 5.27 18.37
CA ASN A 63 4.90 4.91 19.60
C ASN A 63 4.54 3.52 20.19
N PHE A 64 3.78 2.70 19.46
CA PHE A 64 3.39 1.36 19.90
C PHE A 64 4.09 0.27 19.08
N THR A 65 4.19 -0.94 19.64
CA THR A 65 4.99 -2.02 19.07
C THR A 65 4.46 -2.52 17.72
N GLU A 66 5.35 -3.03 16.87
CA GLU A 66 4.97 -3.58 15.56
C GLU A 66 3.90 -4.70 15.65
N PRO A 67 3.93 -5.64 16.63
CA PRO A 67 2.84 -6.57 16.84
C PRO A 67 1.50 -5.89 17.12
N ARG A 68 1.50 -4.77 17.86
CA ARG A 68 0.28 -3.98 18.14
C ARG A 68 -0.22 -3.29 16.86
N LEU A 69 0.69 -2.70 16.08
CA LEU A 69 0.39 -2.10 14.78
C LEU A 69 -0.27 -3.13 13.83
N LYS A 70 0.32 -4.33 13.72
CA LYS A 70 -0.23 -5.43 12.93
C LYS A 70 -1.61 -5.90 13.42
N HIS A 71 -1.86 -5.84 14.73
CA HIS A 71 -3.15 -6.22 15.29
C HIS A 71 -4.23 -5.17 14.96
N LEU A 72 -3.91 -3.89 15.13
CA LEU A 72 -4.81 -2.77 14.81
C LEU A 72 -5.10 -2.69 13.31
N SER A 73 -4.12 -2.97 12.46
CA SER A 73 -4.31 -2.96 11.01
C SER A 73 -5.30 -4.01 10.54
N LYS A 74 -5.32 -5.21 11.17
CA LYS A 74 -6.21 -6.31 10.78
C LYS A 74 -7.57 -6.30 11.47
N LYS A 75 -7.60 -6.15 12.79
CA LYS A 75 -8.85 -6.33 13.56
C LYS A 75 -9.58 -5.02 13.79
N LYS A 76 -10.90 -5.11 14.06
CA LYS A 76 -11.67 -4.02 14.63
C LYS A 76 -11.44 -4.03 16.14
N LEU A 77 -10.77 -3.00 16.65
CA LEU A 77 -10.41 -2.87 18.07
C LEU A 77 -10.80 -1.49 18.58
N VAL A 78 -11.02 -1.39 19.89
CA VAL A 78 -11.20 -0.11 20.59
C VAL A 78 -9.80 0.47 20.85
N PRO A 79 -9.57 1.77 20.54
CA PRO A 79 -8.29 2.41 20.80
C PRO A 79 -8.05 2.56 22.31
N LYS A 80 -6.82 2.31 22.75
CA LYS A 80 -6.42 2.51 24.16
C LYS A 80 -5.94 3.91 24.46
N ASN A 81 -5.45 4.62 23.45
CA ASN A 81 -4.89 5.96 23.58
C ASN A 81 -5.14 6.77 22.30
N LYS A 82 -4.83 8.06 22.35
CA LYS A 82 -4.99 8.99 21.23
C LYS A 82 -4.22 8.58 19.97
N GLN A 83 -3.05 7.93 20.11
CA GLN A 83 -2.27 7.48 18.95
C GLN A 83 -2.91 6.27 18.24
N GLU A 84 -3.43 5.31 19.01
CA GLU A 84 -4.22 4.21 18.45
C GLU A 84 -5.52 4.72 17.81
N ALA A 85 -6.17 5.72 18.40
CA ALA A 85 -7.34 6.36 17.82
C ALA A 85 -7.02 7.03 16.47
N LEU A 86 -5.93 7.82 16.40
CA LEU A 86 -5.45 8.40 15.15
C LEU A 86 -5.16 7.33 14.10
N PHE A 87 -4.48 6.25 14.48
CA PHE A 87 -4.21 5.14 13.57
C PHE A 87 -5.50 4.48 13.04
N LEU A 88 -6.51 4.30 13.88
CA LEU A 88 -7.81 3.76 13.45
C LEU A 88 -8.56 4.73 12.54
N ASN A 89 -8.43 6.05 12.75
CA ASN A 89 -8.96 7.06 11.84
C ASN A 89 -8.27 7.03 10.47
N ILE A 90 -6.94 6.86 10.43
CA ILE A 90 -6.17 6.65 9.20
C ILE A 90 -6.66 5.40 8.47
N LYS A 91 -6.80 4.27 9.18
CA LYS A 91 -7.34 3.03 8.61
C LYS A 91 -8.74 3.24 8.01
N LYS A 92 -9.58 4.04 8.67
CA LYS A 92 -10.92 4.40 8.17
C LYS A 92 -10.85 5.28 6.91
N ALA A 93 -9.93 6.24 6.84
CA ALA A 93 -9.71 7.06 5.64
C ALA A 93 -9.27 6.18 4.45
N LEU A 94 -8.29 5.30 4.67
CA LEU A 94 -7.82 4.34 3.65
C LEU A 94 -8.94 3.41 3.19
N HIS A 95 -9.78 2.95 4.12
CA HIS A 95 -10.96 2.14 3.80
C HIS A 95 -11.95 2.88 2.90
N ASN A 96 -12.24 4.16 3.18
CA ASN A 96 -13.15 4.96 2.35
C ASN A 96 -12.61 5.15 0.93
N ILE A 97 -11.34 5.56 0.80
CA ILE A 97 -10.67 5.76 -0.49
C ILE A 97 -10.61 4.45 -1.30
N GLN A 98 -10.27 3.33 -0.65
CA GLN A 98 -10.24 2.04 -1.33
C GLN A 98 -11.64 1.59 -1.79
N ASN A 99 -12.68 1.97 -1.04
CA ASN A 99 -14.03 1.57 -1.40
C ASN A 99 -14.59 2.32 -2.60
N TYR A 100 -14.27 3.61 -2.69
CA TYR A 100 -14.85 4.52 -3.66
C TYR A 100 -13.75 5.34 -4.36
N PRO A 101 -12.76 4.71 -5.01
CA PRO A 101 -11.60 5.43 -5.56
C PRO A 101 -11.98 6.40 -6.69
N LYS A 102 -13.07 6.12 -7.41
CA LYS A 102 -13.57 6.97 -8.50
C LYS A 102 -14.37 8.19 -8.00
N GLU A 103 -14.86 8.15 -6.77
CA GLU A 103 -15.59 9.26 -6.14
C GLU A 103 -14.65 10.34 -5.60
N PHE A 104 -13.34 10.06 -5.51
CA PHE A 104 -12.37 11.07 -5.12
C PHE A 104 -12.32 12.21 -6.14
N GLU A 105 -12.69 13.41 -5.70
CA GLU A 105 -12.58 14.64 -6.46
C GLU A 105 -11.54 15.55 -5.84
N VAL A 106 -10.80 16.29 -6.67
CA VAL A 106 -9.79 17.22 -6.16
C VAL A 106 -10.53 18.49 -5.74
N LEU A 107 -11.02 18.52 -4.50
CA LEU A 107 -11.79 19.62 -3.90
C LEU A 107 -11.25 19.94 -2.51
N ALA A 108 -11.21 21.22 -2.13
CA ALA A 108 -10.76 21.61 -0.79
C ALA A 108 -11.58 20.96 0.35
N ASN A 109 -12.85 20.63 0.09
CA ASN A 109 -13.71 19.92 1.05
C ASN A 109 -13.21 18.50 1.34
N GLU A 110 -12.67 17.77 0.36
CA GLU A 110 -12.14 16.41 0.59
C GLU A 110 -10.95 16.45 1.57
N PHE A 111 -10.11 17.47 1.49
CA PHE A 111 -9.00 17.68 2.43
C PHE A 111 -9.51 18.04 3.83
N ASP A 112 -10.53 18.90 3.92
CA ASP A 112 -11.15 19.31 5.19
C ASP A 112 -11.84 18.13 5.88
N ASP A 113 -12.59 17.32 5.12
CA ASP A 113 -13.29 16.14 5.63
C ASP A 113 -12.30 15.04 6.05
N LEU A 114 -11.20 14.88 5.31
CA LEU A 114 -10.09 14.02 5.73
C LEU A 114 -9.44 14.54 7.02
N ALA A 115 -9.18 15.84 7.14
CA ALA A 115 -8.61 16.44 8.35
C ALA A 115 -9.51 16.24 9.58
N LYS A 116 -10.83 16.45 9.43
CA LYS A 116 -11.85 16.17 10.47
C LYS A 116 -11.89 14.69 10.84
N LEU A 117 -11.84 13.81 9.85
CA LEU A 117 -11.83 12.36 10.06
C LEU A 117 -10.61 11.93 10.88
N LEU A 118 -9.42 12.44 10.55
CA LEU A 118 -8.18 12.14 11.27
C LEU A 118 -8.23 12.65 12.72
N GLY A 119 -8.77 13.85 12.94
CA GLY A 119 -8.83 14.48 14.26
C GLY A 119 -9.95 13.97 15.18
N LYS A 120 -10.86 13.13 14.69
CA LYS A 120 -11.98 12.60 15.46
C LYS A 120 -11.50 11.85 16.71
N ASP A 121 -12.01 12.21 17.88
CA ASP A 121 -11.66 11.59 19.18
C ASP A 121 -10.15 11.72 19.56
N VAL A 122 -9.40 12.62 18.92
CA VAL A 122 -7.96 12.84 19.14
C VAL A 122 -7.65 14.32 19.39
N GLU A 123 -7.48 15.09 18.32
CA GLU A 123 -7.19 16.52 18.30
C GLU A 123 -7.63 17.07 16.93
N SER A 124 -8.38 18.17 16.92
CA SER A 124 -8.95 18.70 15.69
C SER A 124 -7.91 19.49 14.89
N ALA A 125 -7.70 19.12 13.63
CA ALA A 125 -7.00 19.94 12.67
C ALA A 125 -7.92 21.07 12.17
N LYS A 126 -7.41 22.30 12.18
CA LYS A 126 -8.09 23.49 11.63
C LYS A 126 -7.23 24.09 10.52
N PHE A 127 -7.81 24.89 9.64
CA PHE A 127 -7.03 25.65 8.68
C PHE A 127 -6.14 26.68 9.40
N LYS A 128 -4.87 26.78 8.98
CA LYS A 128 -3.92 27.79 9.47
C LYS A 128 -4.27 29.17 8.89
N THR A 129 -3.89 30.21 9.62
CA THR A 129 -3.71 31.55 9.04
C THR A 129 -2.26 31.66 8.57
N ILE A 130 -2.07 31.93 7.30
CA ILE A 130 -0.76 32.01 6.64
C ILE A 130 -0.39 33.49 6.51
N ASP A 131 0.74 33.87 7.10
CA ASP A 131 1.28 35.21 6.92
C ASP A 131 1.96 35.31 5.56
N GLN A 132 1.43 36.13 4.65
CA GLN A 132 2.17 36.47 3.43
C GLN A 132 3.34 37.39 3.78
N LYS A 133 4.55 36.83 3.83
CA LYS A 133 5.76 37.65 3.71
C LYS A 133 5.92 38.05 2.25
N LYS A 134 5.60 39.29 1.90
CA LYS A 134 6.10 39.90 0.66
C LYS A 134 7.58 40.17 0.84
N ASP A 135 8.37 39.88 -0.18
CA ASP A 135 9.82 40.03 -0.19
C ASP A 135 10.29 41.34 0.48
N GLY A 136 11.24 41.20 1.41
CA GLY A 136 12.24 42.21 1.76
C GLY A 136 11.81 43.48 2.50
N THR A 137 10.53 43.73 2.79
CA THR A 137 10.12 44.95 3.49
C THR A 137 9.67 44.65 4.93
N LEU A 138 10.45 45.15 5.90
CA LEU A 138 10.21 45.04 7.35
C LEU A 138 8.88 45.68 7.83
N PHE A 139 8.12 46.32 6.92
CA PHE A 139 6.92 47.11 7.22
C PHE A 139 5.70 46.75 6.39
N SER A 140 5.61 45.56 5.80
CA SER A 140 4.32 45.10 5.26
C SER A 140 3.46 44.60 6.43
N ASN A 141 2.38 45.31 6.77
CA ASN A 141 1.27 44.71 7.52
C ASN A 141 0.85 43.45 6.75
N GLY A 142 1.24 42.29 7.27
CA GLY A 142 1.08 41.02 6.58
C GLY A 142 -0.40 40.77 6.33
N ASN A 143 -0.81 40.72 5.06
CA ASN A 143 -2.12 40.21 4.71
C ASN A 143 -2.17 38.75 5.17
N LYS A 144 -2.90 38.50 6.25
CA LYS A 144 -3.18 37.18 6.79
C LYS A 144 -4.14 36.46 5.85
N ILE A 145 -3.68 35.42 5.17
CA ILE A 145 -4.50 34.64 4.26
C ILE A 145 -4.94 33.35 4.94
N ASN A 146 -6.20 32.97 4.72
CA ASN A 146 -6.73 31.71 5.22
C ASN A 146 -6.16 30.54 4.40
N GLY A 147 -5.57 29.54 5.07
CA GLY A 147 -5.05 28.33 4.41
C GLY A 147 -6.09 27.57 3.60
N ARG A 148 -7.38 27.73 3.94
CA ARG A 148 -8.48 27.22 3.11
C ARG A 148 -8.51 27.86 1.73
N ASN A 149 -8.41 29.19 1.66
CA ASN A 149 -8.49 29.93 0.39
C ASN A 149 -7.29 29.56 -0.50
N GLU A 150 -6.09 29.45 0.07
CA GLU A 150 -4.90 29.01 -0.67
C GLU A 150 -5.02 27.57 -1.20
N LEU A 151 -5.64 26.67 -0.42
CA LEU A 151 -5.93 25.32 -0.87
C LEU A 151 -6.97 25.31 -2.01
N GLU A 152 -7.99 26.16 -1.94
CA GLU A 152 -8.96 26.32 -3.02
C GLU A 152 -8.29 26.85 -4.30
N GLU A 153 -7.36 27.80 -4.20
CA GLU A 153 -6.59 28.30 -5.34
C GLU A 153 -5.64 27.22 -5.92
N LEU A 154 -5.00 26.42 -5.08
CA LEU A 154 -4.21 25.26 -5.51
C LEU A 154 -5.07 24.28 -6.32
N VAL A 155 -6.22 23.91 -5.78
CA VAL A 155 -7.17 23.01 -6.44
C VAL A 155 -7.63 23.58 -7.78
N LYS A 156 -8.02 24.86 -7.82
CA LYS A 156 -8.41 25.53 -9.07
C LYS A 156 -7.29 25.51 -10.10
N LEU A 157 -6.05 25.76 -9.67
CA LEU A 157 -4.89 25.73 -10.56
C LEU A 157 -4.64 24.33 -11.12
N TYR A 158 -4.71 23.29 -10.28
CA TYR A 158 -4.61 21.90 -10.74
C TYR A 158 -5.67 21.57 -11.79
N LEU A 159 -6.94 21.85 -11.50
CA LEU A 159 -8.05 21.57 -12.41
C LEU A 159 -7.94 22.36 -13.73
N LYS A 160 -7.41 23.59 -13.66
CA LYS A 160 -7.10 24.39 -14.86
C LYS A 160 -6.03 23.69 -15.71
N GLN A 161 -4.92 23.28 -15.12
CA GLN A 161 -3.84 22.61 -15.84
C GLN A 161 -4.28 21.24 -16.40
N GLU A 162 -5.03 20.47 -15.64
CA GLU A 162 -5.59 19.18 -16.06
C GLU A 162 -6.51 19.29 -17.28
N LYS A 163 -7.24 20.40 -17.40
CA LYS A 163 -8.09 20.69 -18.58
C LYS A 163 -7.30 21.03 -19.83
N THR A 164 -6.09 21.59 -19.71
CA THR A 164 -5.26 21.93 -20.89
C THR A 164 -4.77 20.70 -21.65
N LYS A 165 -4.68 19.54 -20.98
CA LYS A 165 -4.10 18.29 -21.52
C LYS A 165 -2.67 18.44 -22.05
N GLN A 166 -1.95 19.47 -21.63
CA GLN A 166 -0.55 19.71 -22.03
C GLN A 166 0.46 18.90 -21.22
N TYR A 167 0.08 18.47 -20.01
CA TYR A 167 0.95 17.80 -19.06
C TYR A 167 0.47 16.38 -18.79
N GLU A 168 1.42 15.48 -18.57
CA GLU A 168 1.16 14.11 -18.16
C GLU A 168 0.58 14.07 -16.73
N LEU A 169 -0.24 13.05 -16.42
CA LEU A 169 -1.01 12.98 -15.18
C LEU A 169 -0.13 12.92 -13.92
N ILE A 170 0.90 12.07 -13.92
CA ILE A 170 1.81 11.89 -12.77
C ILE A 170 2.64 13.16 -12.58
N GLN A 171 3.04 13.83 -13.66
CA GLN A 171 3.67 15.14 -13.60
C GLN A 171 2.76 16.19 -12.93
N LEU A 172 1.47 16.26 -13.30
CA LEU A 172 0.49 17.13 -12.65
C LEU A 172 0.35 16.81 -11.15
N ILE A 173 0.22 15.53 -10.80
CA ILE A 173 0.10 15.06 -9.41
C ILE A 173 1.35 15.43 -8.60
N ALA A 174 2.55 15.21 -9.14
CA ALA A 174 3.81 15.53 -8.44
C ALA A 174 3.95 17.04 -8.16
N ASN A 175 3.60 17.90 -9.13
CA ASN A 175 3.62 19.35 -8.94
C ASN A 175 2.56 19.81 -7.91
N PHE A 176 1.35 19.27 -7.98
CA PHE A 176 0.31 19.53 -6.96
C PHE A 176 0.79 19.11 -5.57
N TYR A 177 1.39 17.93 -5.47
CA TYR A 177 1.86 17.36 -4.21
C TYR A 177 2.92 18.24 -3.55
N VAL A 178 3.90 18.73 -4.32
CA VAL A 178 4.94 19.64 -3.82
C VAL A 178 4.37 20.99 -3.39
N ASP A 179 3.43 21.56 -4.13
CA ASP A 179 2.75 22.79 -3.73
C ASP A 179 1.89 22.59 -2.47
N TYR A 180 1.22 21.44 -2.32
CA TYR A 180 0.45 21.10 -1.11
C TYR A 180 1.34 20.95 0.13
N ILE A 181 2.48 20.26 0.00
CA ILE A 181 3.44 20.09 1.10
C ILE A 181 3.93 21.44 1.62
N HIS A 182 4.26 22.38 0.74
CA HIS A 182 4.72 23.71 1.17
C HIS A 182 3.60 24.58 1.74
N LEU A 183 2.36 24.37 1.27
CA LEU A 183 1.22 25.12 1.77
C LEU A 183 0.91 24.78 3.23
N GLU A 184 1.05 23.50 3.61
CA GLU A 184 0.66 22.97 4.92
C GLU A 184 -0.62 23.59 5.50
N PRO A 185 -1.77 23.49 4.79
CA PRO A 185 -2.92 24.35 5.06
C PRO A 185 -3.57 24.12 6.43
N PHE A 186 -3.26 23.01 7.11
CA PHE A 186 -3.85 22.63 8.39
C PHE A 186 -2.87 22.82 9.57
N THR A 187 -3.40 23.00 10.78
CA THR A 187 -2.60 23.09 12.02
C THR A 187 -1.91 21.78 12.37
N LEU A 188 -2.51 20.65 11.98
CA LEU A 188 -2.04 19.29 12.28
C LEU A 188 -2.25 18.39 11.06
N TYR A 189 -1.57 17.25 11.06
CA TYR A 189 -1.76 16.13 10.14
C TYR A 189 -1.44 16.39 8.65
N ASN A 190 -0.80 17.50 8.28
CA ASN A 190 -0.47 17.79 6.87
C ASN A 190 0.30 16.64 6.18
N ASP A 191 1.26 16.02 6.87
CA ASP A 191 2.00 14.88 6.33
C ASP A 191 1.09 13.69 6.05
N ILE A 192 0.22 13.34 7.01
CA ILE A 192 -0.72 12.22 6.89
C ILE A 192 -1.70 12.48 5.75
N ILE A 193 -2.23 13.71 5.67
CA ILE A 193 -3.14 14.12 4.61
C ILE A 193 -2.42 14.06 3.25
N SER A 194 -1.18 14.52 3.16
CA SER A 194 -0.40 14.47 1.91
C SER A 194 -0.26 13.02 1.44
N TYR A 195 0.17 12.10 2.30
CA TYR A 195 0.32 10.68 1.96
C TYR A 195 -0.98 10.03 1.48
N ILE A 196 -2.08 10.31 2.18
CA ILE A 196 -3.40 9.76 1.85
C ILE A 196 -3.93 10.35 0.55
N ILE A 197 -3.70 11.64 0.29
CA ILE A 197 -4.12 12.31 -0.94
C ILE A 197 -3.33 11.83 -2.15
N LEU A 198 -2.00 11.66 -2.02
CA LEU A 198 -1.19 11.05 -3.07
C LEU A 198 -1.70 9.65 -3.41
N TYR A 199 -2.05 8.87 -2.38
CA TYR A 199 -2.69 7.56 -2.59
C TYR A 199 -4.04 7.69 -3.30
N ALA A 200 -4.90 8.63 -2.90
CA ALA A 200 -6.21 8.87 -3.51
C ALA A 200 -6.12 9.25 -5.00
N PHE A 201 -5.18 10.13 -5.36
CA PHE A 201 -4.86 10.46 -6.75
C PHE A 201 -4.50 9.21 -7.56
N LEU A 202 -3.61 8.37 -7.01
CA LEU A 202 -3.10 7.22 -7.73
C LEU A 202 -4.13 6.08 -7.85
N VAL A 203 -4.83 5.73 -6.77
CA VAL A 203 -5.81 4.63 -6.81
C VAL A 203 -7.05 4.98 -7.65
N LYS A 204 -7.35 6.28 -7.81
CA LYS A 204 -8.39 6.77 -8.72
C LYS A 204 -8.08 6.37 -10.16
N ASP A 205 -6.84 6.56 -10.61
CA ASP A 205 -6.47 6.38 -12.02
C ASP A 205 -5.77 5.06 -12.33
N PHE A 206 -5.16 4.41 -11.35
CA PHE A 206 -4.42 3.16 -11.50
C PHE A 206 -5.06 2.07 -10.62
N ALA A 207 -5.91 1.25 -11.25
CA ALA A 207 -6.65 0.19 -10.58
C ALA A 207 -5.76 -0.92 -10.00
N VAL A 208 -4.47 -0.99 -10.37
CA VAL A 208 -3.48 -1.89 -9.74
C VAL A 208 -3.48 -1.77 -8.20
N PHE A 209 -3.68 -0.55 -7.67
CA PHE A 209 -3.72 -0.32 -6.22
C PHE A 209 -5.01 -0.82 -5.55
N LYS A 210 -5.99 -1.34 -6.31
CA LYS A 210 -7.09 -2.13 -5.75
C LYS A 210 -6.60 -3.47 -5.18
N TYR A 211 -5.51 -4.00 -5.73
CA TYR A 211 -5.02 -5.36 -5.50
C TYR A 211 -3.61 -5.41 -4.88
N VAL A 212 -2.79 -4.38 -5.12
CA VAL A 212 -1.42 -4.26 -4.59
C VAL A 212 -1.36 -3.08 -3.62
N SER A 213 -0.63 -3.23 -2.51
CA SER A 213 -0.48 -2.17 -1.52
C SER A 213 0.46 -1.07 -2.00
N PHE A 214 -0.08 0.15 -2.18
CA PHE A 214 0.73 1.34 -2.45
C PHE A 214 1.70 1.63 -1.32
N PHE A 215 1.23 1.64 -0.06
CA PHE A 215 2.06 2.02 1.07
C PHE A 215 3.17 1.01 1.37
N GLU A 216 3.02 -0.25 0.99
CA GLU A 216 4.11 -1.22 1.02
C GLU A 216 5.23 -0.84 0.06
N SER A 217 4.88 -0.57 -1.21
CA SER A 217 5.87 -0.12 -2.21
C SER A 217 6.47 1.23 -1.82
N PHE A 218 5.66 2.18 -1.32
CA PHE A 218 6.10 3.49 -0.89
C PHE A 218 7.04 3.42 0.33
N TYR A 219 6.76 2.56 1.31
CA TYR A 219 7.63 2.33 2.46
C TYR A 219 9.03 1.84 2.05
N ASN A 220 9.11 0.94 1.06
CA ASN A 220 10.39 0.40 0.59
C ASN A 220 11.27 1.43 -0.11
N VAL A 221 10.70 2.54 -0.59
CA VAL A 221 11.42 3.63 -1.27
C VAL A 221 11.33 4.95 -0.50
N PHE A 222 10.98 4.91 0.79
CA PHE A 222 10.68 6.11 1.56
C PHE A 222 11.90 7.05 1.70
N ASP A 223 13.11 6.50 1.83
CA ASP A 223 14.33 7.31 1.89
C ASP A 223 14.58 8.06 0.56
N SER A 224 14.36 7.40 -0.58
CA SER A 224 14.42 8.03 -1.90
C SER A 224 13.34 9.10 -2.08
N TYR A 225 12.16 8.89 -1.50
CA TYR A 225 11.09 9.89 -1.46
C TYR A 225 11.51 11.14 -0.69
N ILE A 226 12.16 11.00 0.47
CA ILE A 226 12.70 12.13 1.22
C ILE A 226 13.76 12.89 0.40
N GLN A 227 14.64 12.18 -0.31
CA GLN A 227 15.61 12.81 -1.21
C GLN A 227 14.94 13.58 -2.36
N ALA A 228 13.91 13.00 -2.98
CA ALA A 228 13.15 13.64 -4.04
C ALA A 228 12.44 14.92 -3.56
N LEU A 229 11.87 14.90 -2.35
CA LEU A 229 11.30 16.10 -1.74
C LEU A 229 12.36 17.17 -1.45
N ASN A 230 13.52 16.79 -0.90
CA ASN A 230 14.59 17.74 -0.64
C ASN A 230 15.06 18.44 -1.92
N GLN A 231 15.13 17.71 -3.04
CA GLN A 231 15.44 18.29 -4.34
C GLN A 231 14.35 19.26 -4.82
N ALA A 232 13.07 18.88 -4.67
CA ALA A 232 11.95 19.75 -5.04
C ALA A 232 11.93 21.04 -4.20
N ASN A 233 12.28 20.94 -2.91
CA ASN A 233 12.31 22.05 -1.98
C ASN A 233 13.45 23.04 -2.25
N TYR A 234 14.60 22.58 -2.77
CA TYR A 234 15.81 23.39 -2.92
C TYR A 234 15.58 24.69 -3.71
N TYR A 235 14.83 24.62 -4.81
CA TYR A 235 14.47 25.78 -5.65
C TYR A 235 13.01 26.21 -5.52
N TYR A 236 12.31 25.73 -4.50
CA TYR A 236 10.90 26.12 -4.31
C TYR A 236 10.78 27.62 -4.01
N SER A 237 11.62 28.18 -3.14
CA SER A 237 11.60 29.61 -2.79
C SER A 237 11.79 30.52 -4.01
N THR A 238 12.64 30.14 -4.96
CA THR A 238 12.93 30.89 -6.19
C THR A 238 11.89 30.70 -7.30
N GLY A 239 10.84 29.90 -7.07
CA GLY A 239 9.79 29.65 -8.08
C GLY A 239 10.04 28.45 -8.99
N TYR A 240 11.12 27.70 -8.76
CA TYR A 240 11.63 26.72 -9.72
C TYR A 240 11.81 25.31 -9.13
N PRO A 241 10.85 24.73 -8.38
CA PRO A 241 11.02 23.41 -7.76
C PRO A 241 11.28 22.31 -8.80
N ASN A 242 12.27 21.44 -8.57
CA ASN A 242 12.53 20.32 -9.46
C ASN A 242 11.79 19.07 -8.95
N VAL A 243 10.76 18.63 -9.68
CA VAL A 243 9.94 17.47 -9.29
C VAL A 243 10.33 16.19 -10.03
N ASP A 244 11.44 16.18 -10.77
CA ASP A 244 11.79 15.09 -11.69
C ASP A 244 12.07 13.77 -10.96
N LEU A 245 12.76 13.81 -9.81
CA LEU A 245 12.97 12.60 -9.01
C LEU A 245 11.67 12.11 -8.38
N LEU A 246 10.78 13.03 -7.96
CA LEU A 246 9.51 12.65 -7.33
C LEU A 246 8.57 11.99 -8.34
N GLN A 247 8.39 12.59 -9.53
CA GLN A 247 7.57 11.98 -10.58
C GLN A 247 8.13 10.62 -10.98
N ARG A 248 9.46 10.49 -11.13
CA ARG A 248 10.10 9.23 -11.49
C ARG A 248 9.87 8.16 -10.44
N LEU A 249 10.00 8.50 -9.16
CA LEU A 249 9.73 7.60 -8.05
C LEU A 249 8.28 7.11 -8.04
N ILE A 250 7.31 7.98 -8.34
CA ILE A 250 5.90 7.57 -8.46
C ILE A 250 5.70 6.58 -9.61
N VAL A 251 6.33 6.84 -10.77
CA VAL A 251 6.28 5.91 -11.92
C VAL A 251 6.95 4.57 -11.61
N ASP A 252 8.09 4.57 -10.91
CA ASP A 252 8.80 3.35 -10.49
C ASP A 252 7.93 2.53 -9.50
N ILE A 253 7.21 3.19 -8.58
CA ILE A 253 6.23 2.53 -7.70
C ILE A 253 5.10 1.90 -8.51
N LEU A 254 4.56 2.61 -9.52
CA LEU A 254 3.52 2.07 -10.39
C LEU A 254 4.02 0.84 -11.16
N TRP A 255 5.18 0.96 -11.81
CA TRP A 255 5.78 -0.14 -12.58
C TRP A 255 5.99 -1.39 -11.72
N SER A 256 6.67 -1.23 -10.58
CA SER A 256 6.90 -2.36 -9.65
C SER A 256 5.59 -2.96 -9.10
N SER A 257 4.54 -2.15 -8.97
CA SER A 257 3.21 -2.64 -8.56
C SER A 257 2.53 -3.45 -9.66
N TYR A 258 2.68 -3.07 -10.93
CA TYR A 258 2.20 -3.87 -12.06
C TYR A 258 2.98 -5.18 -12.23
N GLU A 259 4.30 -5.17 -11.99
CA GLU A 259 5.08 -6.41 -11.98
C GLU A 259 4.59 -7.38 -10.90
N LYS A 260 4.45 -6.90 -9.66
CA LYS A 260 3.85 -7.67 -8.55
C LYS A 260 2.45 -8.19 -8.90
N MET A 261 1.66 -7.37 -9.58
CA MET A 261 0.30 -7.75 -10.00
C MET A 261 0.31 -8.87 -11.03
N ASN A 262 1.22 -8.82 -12.01
CA ASN A 262 1.36 -9.88 -13.00
C ASN A 262 1.78 -11.21 -12.37
N ASP A 263 2.69 -11.18 -11.40
CA ASP A 263 3.08 -12.38 -10.64
C ASP A 263 1.93 -12.92 -9.80
N PHE A 264 1.15 -12.03 -9.19
CA PHE A 264 -0.04 -12.39 -8.44
C PHE A 264 -1.11 -13.03 -9.34
N VAL A 265 -1.35 -12.47 -10.53
CA VAL A 265 -2.27 -12.99 -11.54
C VAL A 265 -1.85 -14.38 -12.03
N ARG A 266 -0.56 -14.57 -12.33
CA ARG A 266 -0.01 -15.88 -12.75
C ARG A 266 -0.25 -16.93 -11.68
N SER A 267 0.08 -16.59 -10.43
CA SER A 267 -0.12 -17.48 -9.27
C SER A 267 -1.60 -17.82 -9.09
N TYR A 268 -2.48 -16.81 -9.04
CA TYR A 268 -3.92 -17.01 -8.86
C TYR A 268 -4.55 -17.84 -9.99
N SER A 269 -4.15 -17.58 -11.24
CA SER A 269 -4.66 -18.32 -12.40
C SER A 269 -4.23 -19.79 -12.40
N PHE A 270 -3.02 -20.07 -11.92
CA PHE A 270 -2.53 -21.43 -11.70
C PHE A 270 -3.32 -22.12 -10.59
N GLU A 271 -3.54 -21.45 -9.45
CA GLU A 271 -4.34 -21.98 -8.34
C GLU A 271 -5.80 -22.26 -8.72
N LYS A 272 -6.40 -21.44 -9.59
CA LYS A 272 -7.77 -21.64 -10.08
C LYS A 272 -7.91 -22.87 -10.98
N LYS A 273 -6.83 -23.25 -11.69
CA LYS A 273 -6.78 -24.44 -12.55
C LYS A 273 -6.50 -25.71 -11.75
N LEU A 274 -5.76 -25.60 -10.66
CA LEU A 274 -5.56 -26.71 -9.72
C LEU A 274 -6.80 -26.91 -8.85
N ASN A 275 -7.09 -28.16 -8.46
CA ASN A 275 -8.06 -28.38 -7.39
C ASN A 275 -7.56 -27.64 -6.14
N LYS A 276 -8.44 -27.02 -5.35
CA LYS A 276 -8.03 -26.21 -4.17
C LYS A 276 -7.19 -27.03 -3.18
N GLY A 277 -7.40 -28.35 -3.14
CA GLY A 277 -6.57 -29.28 -2.37
C GLY A 277 -5.16 -29.47 -2.96
N ASP A 278 -5.02 -29.54 -4.27
CA ASP A 278 -3.75 -29.75 -4.97
C ASP A 278 -2.87 -28.48 -4.92
N SER A 279 -3.50 -27.30 -4.92
CA SER A 279 -2.81 -26.02 -4.72
C SER A 279 -2.20 -25.90 -3.32
N ILE A 280 -2.97 -26.22 -2.27
CA ILE A 280 -2.45 -26.26 -0.89
C ILE A 280 -1.31 -27.29 -0.77
N GLU A 281 -1.46 -28.46 -1.40
CA GLU A 281 -0.42 -29.49 -1.42
C GLU A 281 0.87 -28.98 -2.09
N SER A 282 0.77 -28.32 -3.24
CA SER A 282 1.92 -27.72 -3.93
C SER A 282 2.64 -26.68 -3.06
N THR A 283 1.89 -25.81 -2.37
CA THR A 283 2.47 -24.83 -1.45
C THR A 283 3.17 -25.47 -0.25
N ILE A 284 2.62 -26.56 0.29
CA ILE A 284 3.27 -27.34 1.35
C ILE A 284 4.54 -28.03 0.83
N ARG A 285 4.50 -28.55 -0.40
CA ARG A 285 5.62 -29.26 -1.02
C ARG A 285 6.78 -28.33 -1.39
N ASN A 286 6.50 -27.11 -1.81
CA ASN A 286 7.52 -26.13 -2.22
C ASN A 286 7.88 -25.11 -1.12
N GLY A 287 7.10 -25.05 -0.04
CA GLY A 287 7.29 -24.13 1.07
C GLY A 287 8.27 -24.61 2.15
N LYS A 288 8.19 -23.98 3.32
CA LYS A 288 8.99 -24.31 4.51
C LYS A 288 8.67 -25.72 5.02
N GLU A 289 9.68 -26.44 5.50
CA GLU A 289 9.51 -27.79 6.07
C GLU A 289 8.54 -27.80 7.27
N ILE A 290 8.61 -26.76 8.11
CA ILE A 290 7.69 -26.54 9.22
C ILE A 290 6.84 -25.31 8.92
N PHE A 291 5.52 -25.47 8.96
CA PHE A 291 4.56 -24.43 8.66
C PHE A 291 3.38 -24.45 9.63
N THR A 292 2.68 -23.32 9.71
CA THR A 292 1.43 -23.19 10.45
C THR A 292 0.25 -23.12 9.48
N LYS A 293 -0.95 -23.38 10.00
CA LYS A 293 -2.17 -23.17 9.22
C LYS A 293 -2.36 -21.71 8.81
N GLU A 294 -1.87 -20.76 9.59
CA GLU A 294 -1.91 -19.34 9.23
C GLU A 294 -0.98 -19.02 8.06
N ASP A 295 0.17 -19.71 7.93
CA ASP A 295 1.04 -19.55 6.75
C ASP A 295 0.33 -19.96 5.46
N ILE A 296 -0.42 -21.08 5.49
CA ILE A 296 -1.26 -21.51 4.36
C ILE A 296 -2.36 -20.48 4.07
N ARG A 297 -2.99 -19.90 5.09
CA ARG A 297 -4.01 -18.85 4.91
C ARG A 297 -3.45 -17.55 4.32
N LEU A 298 -2.18 -17.24 4.62
CA LEU A 298 -1.50 -16.08 4.05
C LEU A 298 -1.19 -16.29 2.57
N ALA A 299 -0.76 -17.51 2.21
CA ALA A 299 -0.49 -17.92 0.83
C ALA A 299 -1.77 -18.06 0.00
N HIS A 300 -2.82 -18.68 0.56
CA HIS A 300 -4.10 -18.93 -0.09
C HIS A 300 -5.27 -18.20 0.61
N PRO A 301 -5.36 -16.87 0.49
CA PRO A 301 -6.37 -16.08 1.19
C PRO A 301 -7.81 -16.36 0.73
N THR A 302 -8.00 -16.95 -0.46
CA THR A 302 -9.30 -17.25 -1.08
C THR A 302 -9.80 -18.66 -0.75
N VAL A 303 -8.98 -19.49 -0.10
CA VAL A 303 -9.34 -20.86 0.25
C VAL A 303 -10.00 -20.90 1.63
N SER A 304 -11.18 -21.53 1.70
CA SER A 304 -11.94 -21.61 2.94
C SER A 304 -11.17 -22.40 4.01
N LYS A 305 -11.37 -22.04 5.29
CA LYS A 305 -10.77 -22.76 6.42
C LYS A 305 -11.08 -24.26 6.40
N ILE A 306 -12.30 -24.61 5.96
CA ILE A 306 -12.77 -26.01 5.84
C ILE A 306 -11.96 -26.74 4.76
N THR A 307 -11.69 -26.10 3.63
CA THR A 307 -10.87 -26.68 2.55
C THR A 307 -9.43 -26.89 3.00
N ILE A 308 -8.85 -25.95 3.74
CA ILE A 308 -7.52 -26.11 4.34
C ILE A 308 -7.50 -27.29 5.31
N ASP A 309 -8.50 -27.39 6.20
CA ASP A 309 -8.61 -28.49 7.15
C ASP A 309 -8.77 -29.86 6.47
N ARG A 310 -9.61 -29.94 5.45
CA ARG A 310 -9.80 -31.18 4.66
C ARG A 310 -8.51 -31.60 3.97
N THR A 311 -7.78 -30.65 3.39
CA THR A 311 -6.52 -30.93 2.69
C THR A 311 -5.43 -31.37 3.65
N LEU A 312 -5.26 -30.66 4.78
CA LEU A 312 -4.30 -31.07 5.82
C LEU A 312 -4.62 -32.44 6.40
N LYS A 313 -5.91 -32.76 6.58
CA LYS A 313 -6.34 -34.10 7.00
C LYS A 313 -5.96 -35.16 5.96
N ARG A 314 -6.29 -34.92 4.68
CA ARG A 314 -5.93 -35.82 3.57
C ARG A 314 -4.41 -36.07 3.52
N LEU A 315 -3.59 -35.03 3.51
CA LEU A 315 -2.13 -35.14 3.43
C LEU A 315 -1.51 -35.83 4.65
N LYS A 316 -2.14 -35.67 5.83
CA LYS A 316 -1.75 -36.40 7.04
C LYS A 316 -2.08 -37.89 6.91
N ASP A 317 -3.27 -38.20 6.43
CA ASP A 317 -3.72 -39.58 6.23
C ASP A 317 -2.89 -40.28 5.13
N GLU A 318 -2.41 -39.55 4.12
CA GLU A 318 -1.43 -39.99 3.11
C GLU A 318 0.02 -40.03 3.63
N GLY A 319 0.26 -39.65 4.88
CA GLY A 319 1.56 -39.67 5.54
C GLY A 319 2.59 -38.69 4.97
N LEU A 320 2.16 -37.64 4.26
CA LEU A 320 3.03 -36.61 3.67
C LEU A 320 3.40 -35.51 4.67
N ILE A 321 2.59 -35.33 5.70
CA ILE A 321 2.81 -34.35 6.77
C ILE A 321 2.42 -34.92 8.13
N GLN A 322 3.02 -34.38 9.20
CA GLN A 322 2.63 -34.70 10.59
C GLN A 322 2.40 -33.45 11.44
N PRO A 323 1.42 -33.47 12.36
CA PRO A 323 1.27 -32.41 13.34
C PRO A 323 2.34 -32.52 14.44
N LEU A 324 3.00 -31.40 14.77
CA LEU A 324 3.98 -31.29 15.86
C LEU A 324 3.36 -31.01 17.23
N GLY A 325 2.03 -30.98 17.32
CA GLY A 325 1.32 -30.72 18.57
C GLY A 325 -0.20 -30.81 18.43
N LYS A 326 -0.93 -30.68 19.55
CA LYS A 326 -2.40 -30.71 19.58
C LYS A 326 -2.97 -29.29 19.78
N GLY A 327 -3.95 -28.89 18.96
CA GLY A 327 -4.65 -27.61 19.10
C GLY A 327 -4.77 -26.78 17.81
N ARG A 328 -5.35 -25.57 17.93
CA ARG A 328 -5.59 -24.65 16.79
C ARG A 328 -4.32 -23.96 16.28
N SER A 329 -3.28 -23.90 17.10
CA SER A 329 -1.98 -23.28 16.82
C SER A 329 -0.88 -24.31 16.53
N SER A 330 -1.25 -25.59 16.32
CA SER A 330 -0.28 -26.64 16.02
C SER A 330 0.50 -26.33 14.75
N LYS A 331 1.82 -26.53 14.83
CA LYS A 331 2.71 -26.55 13.68
C LYS A 331 2.59 -27.90 12.97
N TRP A 332 2.85 -27.90 11.67
CA TRP A 332 2.90 -29.08 10.82
C TRP A 332 4.30 -29.21 10.25
N GLN A 333 4.77 -30.44 10.08
CA GLN A 333 6.05 -30.75 9.46
C GLN A 333 5.83 -31.63 8.24
N ARG A 334 6.54 -31.32 7.15
CA ARG A 334 6.60 -32.17 5.96
C ARG A 334 7.46 -33.40 6.22
N ILE A 335 7.00 -34.57 5.79
CA ILE A 335 7.74 -35.82 5.86
C ILE A 335 8.35 -36.07 4.48
N ASP A 336 9.68 -36.00 4.35
CA ASP A 336 10.36 -36.24 3.08
C ASP A 336 10.25 -37.72 2.64
N GLU A 337 9.98 -37.94 1.35
CA GLU A 337 9.87 -39.26 0.73
C GLU A 337 11.12 -40.14 0.93
N ARG A 338 12.31 -39.55 1.08
CA ARG A 338 13.56 -40.29 1.32
C ARG A 338 13.56 -41.05 2.66
N LYS A 339 12.80 -40.58 3.67
CA LYS A 339 12.66 -41.27 4.95
C LYS A 339 11.71 -42.48 4.88
N ARG A 340 10.89 -42.61 3.84
CA ARG A 340 9.99 -43.77 3.65
C ARG A 340 10.72 -45.04 3.21
N ARG A 341 11.88 -44.93 2.55
CA ARG A 341 12.64 -46.09 2.04
C ARG A 341 13.67 -46.68 3.01
N GLY A 342 13.95 -46.00 4.13
CA GLY A 342 14.99 -46.41 5.08
C GLY A 342 14.50 -46.96 6.43
N GLY A 343 13.19 -47.17 6.58
CA GLY A 343 12.57 -47.60 7.83
C GLY A 343 12.27 -49.10 7.87
N GLN A 344 13.24 -49.97 7.56
CA GLN A 344 13.20 -51.30 8.17
C GLN A 344 13.66 -51.12 9.61
N GLN A 345 12.75 -51.38 10.55
CA GLN A 345 13.08 -51.51 11.95
C GLN A 345 14.06 -52.67 12.06
N LEU A 346 15.34 -52.38 12.30
CA LEU A 346 16.33 -53.39 12.64
C LEU A 346 15.92 -53.96 14.00
N ASP A 347 15.32 -55.14 13.99
CA ASP A 347 15.04 -55.91 15.19
C ASP A 347 16.37 -56.38 15.78
N ILE A 348 16.68 -55.93 16.99
CA ILE A 348 17.99 -56.07 17.65
C ILE A 348 18.17 -57.49 18.23
N PHE A 349 17.32 -58.45 17.87
CA PHE A 349 17.22 -59.77 18.51
C PHE A 349 17.43 -60.97 17.58
N TYR A 350 17.97 -60.78 16.36
CA TYR A 350 18.26 -61.87 15.43
C TYR A 350 19.76 -62.16 15.23
N PHE A 351 20.54 -62.14 16.31
CA PHE A 351 21.88 -62.76 16.29
C PHE A 351 22.09 -63.55 17.58
N THR A 352 21.57 -64.76 17.62
CA THR A 352 22.26 -65.96 18.12
C THR A 352 21.31 -67.14 17.99
N GLU A 353 21.47 -67.93 16.93
CA GLU A 353 21.33 -69.38 17.01
C GLU A 353 22.09 -70.00 15.83
N ASP A 354 22.90 -70.99 16.20
CA ASP A 354 23.57 -72.02 15.39
C ASP A 354 24.95 -71.76 14.75
N VAL A 355 25.95 -72.23 15.53
CA VAL A 355 27.18 -73.03 15.22
C VAL A 355 28.07 -72.63 14.05
#